data_AF-A0AAW1SQN3-F1
#
_entry.id   AF-A0AAW1SQN3-F1
#
_cell.length_a   1.000
_cell.length_b   1.000
_cell.length_c   1.000
_cell.angle_alpha   90.00
_cell.angle_beta   90.00
_cell.angle_gamma   90.00
#
_symmetry.space_group_name_H-M   'P 1'
#
loop_
_entity.id
_entity.type
_entity.pdbx_description
1 polymer ?
#
loop_
_entity_poly.entity_id
_entity_poly.type
_entity_poly.pdbx_seq_one_letter_code
_entity_poly.pdbx_strand_id
1 'polypeptide(L)'
;MHGSTSYGLECKASWCDLLLSGEKTVESRLYPLPEACVGQRIWLLASGGADGVASLGETVLEGCTDAQVVSSSHTFLPSWQAWGLHYVPAALLNAGVTAEIFGWEVVSREALPAARPLPAMKRMKRSLYYMDSWC
;
A
#
# COMPACT_ATOMS: atom_id res chain seq x y z
N MET A 1 -4.77 5.42 27.28
CA MET A 1 -3.79 5.09 26.22
C MET A 1 -4.58 4.85 24.95
N HIS A 2 -4.60 5.79 24.02
CA HIS A 2 -5.14 5.52 22.68
C HIS A 2 -3.98 4.91 21.89
N GLY A 3 -4.04 3.61 21.60
CA GLY A 3 -3.07 2.97 20.72
C GLY A 3 -3.06 3.70 19.39
N SER A 4 -1.89 4.00 18.83
CA SER A 4 -1.83 4.61 17.50
C SER A 4 -2.36 3.62 16.48
N THR A 5 -3.45 3.98 15.80
CA THR A 5 -3.97 3.21 14.68
C THR A 5 -2.93 3.22 13.57
N SER A 6 -2.50 2.03 13.14
CA SER A 6 -1.54 1.85 12.05
C SER A 6 -2.22 1.29 10.82
N TYR A 7 -1.73 1.65 9.63
CA TYR A 7 -2.30 1.22 8.35
C TYR A 7 -1.28 0.47 7.52
N GLY A 8 -1.70 -0.63 6.90
CA GLY A 8 -0.87 -1.42 5.99
C GLY A 8 -1.41 -1.36 4.58
N LEU A 9 -0.54 -1.13 3.60
CA LEU A 9 -0.86 -1.14 2.18
C LEU A 9 -0.18 -2.34 1.53
N GLU A 10 -0.99 -3.29 1.10
CA GLU A 10 -0.54 -4.42 0.30
C GLU A 10 -0.21 -3.98 -1.13
N CYS A 11 1.00 -4.34 -1.54
CA CYS A 11 1.53 -4.18 -2.89
C CYS A 11 2.35 -5.42 -3.24
N LYS A 12 2.48 -5.72 -4.54
CA LYS A 12 3.48 -6.71 -4.97
C LYS A 12 4.86 -6.24 -4.56
N ALA A 13 5.74 -7.18 -4.18
CA ALA A 13 7.11 -6.86 -3.78
C ALA A 13 7.83 -5.91 -4.76
N SER A 14 7.73 -6.15 -6.07
CA SER A 14 8.35 -5.28 -7.08
C SER A 14 7.80 -3.86 -7.11
N TRP A 15 6.53 -3.65 -6.73
CA TRP A 15 5.96 -2.30 -6.59
C TRP A 15 6.44 -1.62 -5.32
N CYS A 16 6.60 -2.38 -4.22
CA CYS A 16 7.23 -1.86 -3.01
C CYS A 16 8.64 -1.37 -3.28
N ASP A 17 9.43 -2.12 -4.06
CA ASP A 17 10.80 -1.74 -4.41
C ASP A 17 10.83 -0.41 -5.16
N LEU A 18 9.93 -0.20 -6.13
CA LEU A 18 9.83 1.06 -6.88
C LEU A 18 9.36 2.24 -6.00
N LEU A 19 8.45 1.99 -5.07
CA LEU A 19 8.00 3.01 -4.10
C LEU A 19 9.13 3.38 -3.15
N LEU A 20 9.92 2.41 -2.70
CA LEU A 20 11.04 2.59 -1.77
C LEU A 20 12.26 3.25 -2.43
N SER A 21 12.62 2.86 -3.66
CA SER A 21 13.71 3.47 -4.43
C SER A 21 13.37 4.91 -4.85
N GLY A 22 12.08 5.19 -4.92
CA GLY A 22 11.53 6.48 -5.28
C GLY A 22 11.27 6.69 -6.76
N GLU A 23 11.56 5.68 -7.59
CA GLU A 23 11.19 5.62 -9.01
C GLU A 23 9.68 5.73 -9.22
N LYS A 24 8.89 5.24 -8.27
CA LYS A 24 7.44 5.41 -8.23
C LYS A 24 7.04 6.38 -7.11
N THR A 25 6.54 7.55 -7.48
CA THR A 25 6.08 8.61 -6.56
C THR A 25 4.57 8.66 -6.36
N VAL A 26 3.80 7.96 -7.19
CA VAL A 26 2.35 7.90 -7.10
C VAL A 26 1.89 6.45 -7.08
N GLU A 27 1.17 6.08 -6.03
CA GLU A 27 0.46 4.80 -5.95
C GLU A 27 -0.97 4.95 -6.46
N SER A 28 -1.45 3.98 -7.25
CA SER A 28 -2.73 4.10 -7.93
C SER A 28 -3.74 3.10 -7.38
N ARG A 29 -4.96 3.54 -7.11
CA ARG A 29 -6.02 2.71 -6.53
C ARG A 29 -7.36 3.00 -7.19
N LEU A 30 -8.26 2.01 -7.14
CA LEU A 30 -9.66 2.16 -7.59
C LEU A 30 -10.57 2.73 -6.49
N TYR A 31 -9.97 3.38 -5.48
CA TYR A 31 -10.66 4.04 -4.39
C TYR A 31 -9.81 5.22 -3.88
N PRO A 32 -10.44 6.30 -3.39
CA PRO A 32 -9.70 7.42 -2.85
C PRO A 32 -8.93 7.02 -1.59
N LEU A 33 -7.86 7.76 -1.28
CA LEU A 33 -7.15 7.60 0.00
C LEU A 33 -8.16 7.87 1.13
N PRO A 34 -8.41 6.92 2.03
CA PRO A 34 -9.34 7.17 3.13
C PRO A 34 -8.87 8.36 3.97
N GLU A 35 -9.80 9.20 4.40
CA GLU A 35 -9.52 10.42 5.17
C GLU A 35 -8.65 10.14 6.41
N ALA A 36 -8.92 9.02 7.09
CA ALA A 36 -8.18 8.58 8.26
C ALA A 36 -6.70 8.21 7.98
N CYS A 37 -6.31 8.08 6.71
CA CYS A 37 -4.94 7.79 6.29
C CYS A 37 -4.21 9.05 5.75
N VAL A 38 -4.89 10.18 5.54
CA VAL A 38 -4.27 11.40 5.01
C VAL A 38 -3.25 11.93 6.01
N GLY A 39 -2.01 12.12 5.54
CA GLY A 39 -0.90 12.57 6.40
C GLY A 39 -0.41 11.53 7.41
N GLN A 40 -1.07 10.36 7.47
CA GLN A 40 -0.67 9.27 8.34
C GLN A 40 0.42 8.41 7.69
N ARG A 41 1.11 7.69 8.56
CA ARG A 41 2.06 6.65 8.18
C ARG A 41 1.31 5.41 7.71
N ILE A 42 1.68 4.90 6.55
CA ILE A 42 1.20 3.65 5.96
C ILE A 42 2.41 2.73 5.74
N TRP A 43 2.32 1.51 6.24
CA TRP A 43 3.33 0.47 6.11
C TRP A 43 3.16 -0.25 4.77
N LEU A 44 4.25 -0.52 4.05
CA LEU A 44 4.19 -1.34 2.85
C LEU A 44 4.26 -2.83 3.20
N LEU A 45 3.27 -3.59 2.73
CA LEU A 45 3.17 -5.03 2.86
C LEU A 45 3.52 -5.65 1.50
N ALA A 46 4.74 -6.14 1.35
CA ALA A 46 5.22 -6.78 0.12
C ALA A 46 4.67 -8.20 0.03
N SER A 47 3.75 -8.43 -0.91
CA SER A 47 3.18 -9.75 -1.19
C SER A 47 3.72 -10.36 -2.48
N GLY A 48 3.60 -11.68 -2.60
CA GLY A 48 3.95 -12.45 -3.80
C GLY A 48 2.83 -12.54 -4.85
N GLY A 49 1.72 -11.83 -4.67
CA GLY A 49 0.52 -11.90 -5.52
C GLY A 49 0.72 -11.34 -6.95
N ALA A 50 -0.25 -11.62 -7.81
CA ALA A 50 -0.28 -11.08 -9.18
C ALA A 50 -0.51 -9.56 -9.20
N ASP A 51 -0.11 -8.89 -10.28
CA ASP A 51 -0.28 -7.44 -10.43
C ASP A 51 -1.76 -7.03 -10.34
N GLY A 52 -2.05 -6.03 -9.50
CA GLY A 52 -3.41 -5.52 -9.29
C GLY A 52 -4.33 -6.47 -8.52
N VAL A 53 -3.81 -7.56 -7.95
CA VAL A 53 -4.57 -8.52 -7.15
C VAL A 53 -4.06 -8.50 -5.70
N ALA A 54 -4.93 -8.15 -4.77
CA ALA A 54 -4.68 -8.37 -3.35
C ALA A 54 -4.74 -9.88 -3.06
N SER A 55 -3.71 -10.39 -2.43
CA SER A 55 -3.46 -11.80 -2.15
C SER A 55 -3.68 -12.19 -0.69
N LEU A 56 -3.46 -11.26 0.24
CA LEU A 56 -3.79 -11.45 1.65
C LEU A 56 -5.31 -11.58 1.83
N GLY A 57 -5.78 -12.21 2.92
CA GLY A 57 -7.20 -12.41 3.23
C GLY A 57 -7.86 -11.21 3.93
N GLU A 58 -9.18 -11.29 4.20
CA GLU A 58 -9.91 -10.26 4.96
C GLU A 58 -9.39 -10.06 6.39
N THR A 59 -8.82 -11.11 6.97
CA THR A 59 -8.17 -11.12 8.28
C THR A 59 -6.83 -11.80 8.12
N VAL A 60 -5.78 -11.15 8.60
CA VAL A 60 -4.42 -11.67 8.59
C VAL A 60 -4.01 -11.92 10.03
N LEU A 61 -3.57 -13.14 10.32
CA LEU A 61 -3.05 -13.49 11.64
C LEU A 61 -1.60 -13.04 11.76
N GLU A 62 -1.19 -12.72 12.99
CA GLU A 62 0.21 -12.43 13.30
C GLU A 62 1.12 -13.57 12.83
N GLY A 63 2.27 -13.21 12.24
CA GLY A 63 3.25 -14.17 11.73
C GLY A 63 2.88 -14.84 10.41
N CYS A 64 1.78 -14.43 9.76
CA CYS A 64 1.46 -14.84 8.40
C CYS A 64 2.64 -14.55 7.45
N THR A 65 2.95 -15.51 6.58
CA THR A 65 4.13 -15.50 5.69
C THR A 65 3.80 -15.14 4.24
N ASP A 66 2.53 -14.88 3.92
CA ASP A 66 2.06 -14.54 2.57
C ASP A 66 2.53 -13.14 2.11
N ALA A 67 2.94 -12.29 3.05
CA ALA A 67 3.59 -11.01 2.78
C ALA A 67 4.57 -10.66 3.91
N GLN A 68 5.35 -9.61 3.69
CA GLN A 68 6.28 -9.07 4.69
C GLN A 68 6.17 -7.55 4.78
N VAL A 69 6.44 -7.00 5.97
CA VAL A 69 6.54 -5.56 6.14
C VAL A 69 7.93 -5.11 5.69
N VAL A 70 8.00 -4.23 4.69
CA VAL A 70 9.27 -3.79 4.07
C VAL A 70 9.59 -2.31 4.28
N SER A 71 8.67 -1.54 4.82
CA SER A 71 8.86 -0.11 5.11
C SER A 71 8.35 0.24 6.49
N SER A 72 9.08 1.11 7.20
CA SER A 72 8.65 1.67 8.48
C SER A 72 7.73 2.87 8.34
N SER A 73 7.81 3.61 7.23
CA SER A 73 6.93 4.75 7.00
C SER A 73 6.79 5.18 5.55
N HIS A 74 5.53 5.36 5.12
CA HIS A 74 5.16 6.15 3.96
C HIS A 74 4.01 7.09 4.31
N THR A 75 4.09 8.35 3.90
CA THR A 75 2.96 9.27 3.98
C THR A 75 2.36 9.44 2.59
N PHE A 76 1.04 9.28 2.50
CA PHE A 76 0.30 9.45 1.26
C PHE A 76 -0.62 10.68 1.32
N LEU A 77 -0.74 11.38 0.20
CA LEU A 77 -1.73 12.46 -0.01
C LEU A 77 -2.59 12.19 -1.24
N PRO A 78 -3.86 12.66 -1.29
CA PRO A 78 -4.66 12.59 -2.50
C PRO A 78 -4.00 13.39 -3.63
N SER A 79 -3.84 12.77 -4.81
CA SER A 79 -3.37 13.43 -6.02
C SER A 79 -4.47 13.41 -7.08
N TRP A 80 -5.03 14.59 -7.36
CA TRP A 80 -6.07 14.79 -8.38
C TRP A 80 -5.50 14.86 -9.81
N GLN A 81 -4.16 14.81 -9.96
CA GLN A 81 -3.45 14.98 -11.24
C GLN A 81 -2.82 13.69 -11.79
N ALA A 82 -3.20 12.52 -11.28
CA ALA A 82 -2.39 11.30 -11.44
C ALA A 82 -2.13 10.83 -12.89
N TRP A 83 -2.94 11.27 -13.87
CA TRP A 83 -2.95 10.77 -15.25
C TRP A 83 -1.61 10.90 -16.03
N GLY A 84 -0.61 11.64 -15.53
CA GLY A 84 0.71 11.80 -16.15
C GLY A 84 1.90 11.13 -15.41
N LEU A 85 1.71 10.60 -14.20
CA LEU A 85 2.79 10.04 -13.35
C LEU A 85 2.62 8.55 -13.04
N HIS A 86 1.65 7.89 -13.70
CA HIS A 86 1.41 6.47 -13.51
C HIS A 86 2.54 5.63 -14.13
N TYR A 87 3.35 4.98 -13.29
CA TYR A 87 4.12 3.79 -13.68
C TYR A 87 3.19 2.58 -13.81
N VAL A 88 2.14 2.70 -14.63
CA VAL A 88 1.28 1.58 -15.01
C VAL A 88 1.53 1.36 -16.49
N PRO A 89 2.19 0.25 -16.90
CA PRO A 89 2.39 -0.04 -18.31
C PRO A 89 1.07 0.05 -19.08
N ALA A 90 1.07 0.73 -20.24
CA ALA A 90 -0.13 0.97 -21.05
C ALA A 90 -0.93 -0.32 -21.37
N ALA A 91 -0.26 -1.47 -21.37
CA ALA A 91 -0.89 -2.78 -21.54
C ALA A 91 -1.94 -3.12 -20.46
N LEU A 92 -1.80 -2.62 -19.23
CA LEU A 92 -2.76 -2.84 -18.14
C LEU A 92 -3.97 -1.89 -18.19
N LEU A 93 -3.85 -0.76 -18.91
CA LEU A 93 -4.95 0.18 -19.14
C LEU A 93 -5.94 -0.31 -20.22
N ASN A 94 -5.50 -1.20 -21.12
CA ASN A 94 -6.28 -1.67 -22.27
C ASN A 94 -7.37 -2.71 -21.96
N ALA A 95 -7.65 -3.01 -20.69
CA ALA A 95 -8.67 -3.98 -20.29
C ALA A 95 -10.06 -3.38 -20.03
N GLY A 96 -10.43 -2.28 -20.69
CA GLY A 96 -11.78 -1.69 -20.54
C GLY A 96 -12.08 -1.17 -19.13
N VAL A 97 -11.07 -0.73 -18.39
CA VAL A 97 -11.25 -0.18 -17.04
C VAL A 97 -11.94 1.19 -17.15
N THR A 98 -13.26 1.20 -17.03
CA THR A 98 -14.08 2.42 -16.90
C THR A 98 -14.12 2.96 -15.47
N ALA A 99 -13.38 2.33 -14.56
CA ALA A 99 -13.37 2.68 -13.15
C ALA A 99 -12.49 3.91 -12.92
N GLU A 100 -12.98 4.84 -12.08
CA GLU A 100 -12.21 5.99 -11.62
C GLU A 100 -10.93 5.53 -10.91
N ILE A 101 -9.78 6.08 -11.33
CA ILE A 101 -8.46 5.78 -10.76
C ILE A 101 -8.02 6.98 -9.93
N PHE A 102 -7.64 6.72 -8.68
CA PHE A 102 -7.12 7.69 -7.74
C PHE A 102 -5.61 7.52 -7.59
N GLY A 103 -4.88 8.63 -7.63
CA GLY A 103 -3.46 8.66 -7.30
C GLY A 103 -3.24 9.07 -5.85
N TRP A 104 -2.33 8.37 -5.17
CA TRP A 104 -1.87 8.68 -3.83
C TRP A 104 -0.39 9.05 -3.93
N GLU A 105 -0.06 10.32 -3.72
CA GLU A 105 1.31 10.81 -3.79
C GLU A 105 2.09 10.38 -2.56
N VAL A 106 3.26 9.78 -2.77
CA VAL A 106 4.21 9.41 -1.72
C VAL A 106 5.08 10.61 -1.40
N VAL A 107 4.90 11.18 -0.21
CA VAL A 107 5.66 12.38 0.22
C VAL A 107 6.79 12.07 1.21
N SER A 108 6.84 10.86 1.75
CA SER A 108 7.91 10.37 2.63
C SER A 108 8.11 8.87 2.45
N ARG A 109 9.35 8.39 2.63
CA ARG A 109 9.74 7.00 2.43
C ARG A 109 10.81 6.63 3.44
N GLU A 110 10.62 5.51 4.11
CA GLU A 110 11.62 4.96 5.03
C GLU A 110 11.61 3.43 4.90
N ALA A 111 12.71 2.88 4.39
CA ALA A 111 12.91 1.43 4.29
C ALA A 111 13.26 0.87 5.67
N LEU A 112 12.75 -0.33 5.97
CA LEU A 112 13.28 -1.08 7.11
C LEU A 112 14.66 -1.65 6.76
N PRO A 113 15.57 -1.78 7.74
CA PRO A 113 16.87 -2.43 7.53
C PRO A 113 16.72 -3.93 7.20
N ALA A 114 15.61 -4.54 7.60
CA ALA A 114 15.23 -5.90 7.26
C ALA A 114 13.70 -6.04 7.27
N ALA A 115 13.18 -6.91 6.40
CA ALA A 115 11.76 -7.22 6.37
C ALA A 115 11.30 -7.85 7.69
N ARG A 116 10.06 -7.56 8.10
CA ARG A 116 9.46 -8.10 9.34
C ARG A 116 8.25 -8.98 9.03
N PRO A 117 7.93 -9.96 9.90
CA PRO A 117 6.67 -10.70 9.85
C PRO A 117 5.46 -9.74 9.87
N LEU A 118 4.27 -10.19 9.48
CA LEU A 118 3.07 -9.35 9.59
C LEU A 118 2.52 -9.34 11.03
N PRO A 119 2.00 -8.22 11.54
CA PRO A 119 1.17 -8.25 12.74
C PRO A 119 -0.21 -8.84 12.40
N ALA A 120 -1.08 -8.96 13.40
CA ALA A 120 -2.50 -9.16 13.15
C ALA A 120 -3.10 -7.93 12.44
N MET A 121 -3.95 -8.16 11.43
CA MET A 121 -4.52 -7.09 10.61
C MET A 121 -5.93 -7.44 10.13
N LYS A 122 -6.73 -6.40 9.87
CA LYS A 122 -8.06 -6.53 9.26
C LYS A 122 -8.17 -5.65 8.03
N ARG A 123 -8.70 -6.20 6.93
CA ARG A 123 -8.89 -5.45 5.69
C ARG A 123 -9.89 -4.31 5.88
N MET A 124 -9.50 -3.12 5.41
CA MET A 124 -10.32 -1.91 5.34
C MET A 124 -10.82 -1.63 3.91
N LYS A 125 -9.92 -1.80 2.92
CA LYS A 125 -10.20 -1.68 1.49
C LYS A 125 -9.45 -2.79 0.75
N ARG A 126 -9.69 -2.91 -0.55
CA ARG A 126 -9.14 -4.00 -1.38
C ARG A 126 -7.67 -4.32 -1.11
N SER A 127 -6.80 -3.35 -0.85
CA SER A 127 -5.40 -3.61 -0.50
C SER A 127 -4.93 -2.83 0.75
N LEU A 128 -5.84 -2.29 1.55
CA LEU A 128 -5.53 -1.46 2.71
C LEU A 128 -6.06 -2.12 3.97
N TYR A 129 -5.26 -2.13 5.03
CA TYR A 129 -5.53 -2.84 6.27
C TYR A 129 -5.41 -1.91 7.47
N TYR A 130 -6.25 -2.14 8.47
CA TYR A 130 -5.96 -1.76 9.85
C TYR A 130 -4.96 -2.76 10.42
N MET A 131 -3.89 -2.24 11.02
CA MET A 131 -2.87 -3.04 11.69
C MET A 131 -3.02 -2.89 13.20
N ASP A 132 -3.01 -4.02 13.90
CA ASP A 132 -2.81 -4.00 15.33
C ASP A 132 -1.40 -3.46 15.61
N SER A 133 -1.27 -2.66 16.67
CA SER A 133 -0.03 -1.95 16.99
C SER A 133 1.14 -2.92 17.13
N TRP A 134 2.28 -2.60 16.51
CA TRP A 134 3.55 -3.19 16.89
C TRP A 134 3.97 -2.54 18.21
N CYS A 135 4.11 -3.34 19.26
CA CYS A 135 4.81 -2.96 20.47
C CYS A 135 6.28 -2.65 20.15
#